data_AF-A0A7Y0KRH2-F1
#
_entry.id   AF-A0A7Y0KRH2-F1
#
_cell.length_a   1.000
_cell.length_b   1.000
_cell.length_c   1.000
_cell.angle_alpha   90.00
_cell.angle_beta   90.00
_cell.angle_gamma   90.00
#
_symmetry.space_group_name_H-M   'P 1'
#
loop_
_entity.id
_entity.type
_entity.pdbx_description
1 polymer ?
#
loop_
_entity_poly.entity_id
_entity_poly.type
_entity_poly.pdbx_seq_one_letter_code
_entity_poly.pdbx_strand_id
1 'polypeptide(L)'
;MRNHSGEWHWDKKKKKYFFTFTWTPEPNKIHYIATTFSTVLKEHYAEHPSFGTYEWIGTHWSRMEDRNPLMRPIHQLMDEHDFHTRGNGRMNSIHDQITAYLETRKWDNPNLVTFANGTFDLTTNQLLPGHSQTDWLTFCFPFNNEPEAECPQWLDFIEKTYTKADGTPDPAVVNVLRAAFRWTICPKPVDAAFPYEVAFDVGGLVNHEQRPTASDFEGWEATLIKALQKNLNGGGVN
;
A
#
# COMPACT_ATOMS: atom_id res chain seq x y z
N MET A 1 -33.52 78.61 -53.88
CA MET A 1 -32.70 79.67 -53.26
C MET A 1 -31.61 79.01 -52.41
N ARG A 2 -30.58 79.76 -52.01
CA ARG A 2 -29.49 79.23 -51.15
C ARG A 2 -29.98 79.02 -49.72
N ASN A 3 -29.27 78.17 -48.97
CA ASN A 3 -28.62 78.63 -47.74
C ASN A 3 -27.28 77.90 -47.57
N HIS A 4 -26.34 78.58 -46.90
CA HIS A 4 -24.97 78.10 -46.62
C HIS A 4 -24.80 77.87 -45.11
N SER A 5 -23.61 77.36 -44.76
CA SER A 5 -23.04 77.16 -43.42
C SER A 5 -23.57 75.94 -42.65
N GLY A 6 -22.71 75.21 -41.91
CA GLY A 6 -21.26 75.37 -41.78
C GLY A 6 -20.55 74.07 -41.39
N GLU A 7 -19.26 73.98 -41.75
CA GLU A 7 -18.40 72.86 -41.38
C GLU A 7 -18.12 72.87 -39.87
N TRP A 8 -18.19 71.70 -39.23
CA TRP A 8 -17.67 71.49 -37.88
C TRP A 8 -16.82 70.22 -37.84
N HIS A 9 -15.55 70.37 -38.22
CA HIS A 9 -14.55 69.32 -38.04
C HIS A 9 -14.29 69.09 -36.54
N TRP A 10 -14.83 68.00 -35.99
CA TRP A 10 -14.33 67.39 -34.75
C TRP A 10 -13.56 66.11 -35.08
N ASP A 11 -12.28 66.25 -35.41
CA ASP A 11 -11.37 65.11 -35.21
C ASP A 11 -11.21 64.88 -33.71
N LYS A 12 -11.99 63.94 -33.20
CA LYS A 12 -11.70 63.23 -31.97
C LYS A 12 -11.56 61.75 -32.30
N LYS A 13 -10.42 61.38 -32.90
CA LYS A 13 -9.79 60.05 -32.83
C LYS A 13 -9.54 59.63 -31.36
N LYS A 14 -10.60 59.49 -30.58
CA LYS A 14 -10.61 58.62 -29.40
C LYS A 14 -10.38 57.21 -29.94
N LYS A 15 -9.12 56.79 -29.99
CA LYS A 15 -8.78 55.35 -30.01
C LYS A 15 -9.48 54.75 -28.81
N LYS A 16 -10.65 54.12 -29.02
CA LYS A 16 -11.11 53.09 -28.11
C LYS A 16 -10.03 52.02 -28.19
N TYR A 17 -9.16 52.01 -27.18
CA TYR A 17 -8.46 50.80 -26.81
C TYR A 17 -9.54 49.83 -26.35
N PHE A 18 -10.13 49.14 -27.32
CA PHE A 18 -10.73 47.85 -27.07
C PHE A 18 -9.57 46.99 -26.61
N PHE A 19 -9.39 46.92 -25.28
CA PHE A 19 -8.80 45.75 -24.67
C PHE A 19 -9.70 44.59 -25.08
N THR A 20 -9.32 43.93 -26.17
CA THR A 20 -9.96 42.70 -26.61
C THR A 20 -9.64 41.69 -25.53
N PHE A 21 -10.52 41.59 -24.53
CA PHE A 21 -10.44 40.56 -23.51
C PHE A 21 -10.67 39.23 -24.23
N THR A 22 -9.58 38.63 -24.68
CA THR A 22 -9.56 37.31 -25.31
C THR A 22 -9.82 36.29 -24.22
N TRP A 23 -11.08 36.17 -23.82
CA TRP A 23 -11.56 35.05 -23.03
C TRP A 23 -11.26 33.78 -23.84
N THR A 24 -10.16 33.11 -23.51
CA THR A 24 -9.90 31.75 -23.94
C THR A 24 -11.06 30.92 -23.41
N PRO A 25 -11.91 30.36 -24.27
CA PRO A 25 -13.16 29.77 -23.82
C PRO A 25 -12.87 28.59 -22.90
N GLU A 26 -13.60 28.52 -21.78
CA GLU A 26 -13.57 27.38 -20.87
C GLU A 26 -13.58 26.07 -21.68
N PRO A 27 -12.70 25.09 -21.39
CA PRO A 27 -12.70 23.80 -22.06
C PRO A 27 -14.11 23.18 -22.04
N ASN A 28 -14.77 23.19 -23.21
CA ASN A 28 -16.15 22.73 -23.29
C ASN A 28 -16.22 21.20 -23.16
N LYS A 29 -15.26 20.49 -23.78
CA LYS A 29 -15.16 19.02 -23.70
C LYS A 29 -14.68 18.59 -22.31
N ILE A 30 -15.58 17.97 -21.56
CA ILE A 30 -15.36 17.35 -20.24
C ILE A 30 -14.11 16.47 -20.20
N HIS A 31 -13.91 15.63 -21.23
CA HIS A 31 -12.73 14.75 -21.35
C HIS A 31 -11.39 15.49 -21.20
N TYR A 32 -11.23 16.68 -21.79
CA TYR A 32 -9.97 17.43 -21.66
C TYR A 32 -9.77 17.97 -20.24
N ILE A 33 -10.85 18.37 -19.55
CA ILE A 33 -10.81 18.73 -18.11
C ILE A 33 -10.40 17.52 -17.28
N ALA A 34 -11.12 16.40 -17.45
CA ALA A 34 -10.92 15.18 -16.67
C ALA A 34 -9.52 14.60 -16.85
N THR A 35 -8.99 14.55 -18.08
CA THR A 35 -7.61 14.12 -18.36
C THR A 35 -6.58 15.11 -17.81
N THR A 36 -6.85 16.42 -17.80
CA THR A 36 -5.91 17.38 -17.20
C THR A 36 -5.87 17.21 -15.68
N PHE A 37 -7.03 17.17 -15.03
CA PHE A 37 -7.13 17.06 -13.58
C PHE A 37 -6.64 15.70 -13.07
N SER A 38 -6.91 14.60 -13.77
CA SER A 38 -6.38 13.28 -13.37
C SER A 38 -4.86 13.19 -13.44
N THR A 39 -4.16 14.00 -14.25
CA THR A 39 -2.69 14.06 -14.20
C THR A 39 -2.14 14.67 -12.93
N VAL A 40 -2.91 15.47 -12.19
CA VAL A 40 -2.55 15.99 -10.86
C VAL A 40 -3.09 15.07 -9.77
N LEU A 41 -4.37 14.70 -9.85
CA LEU A 41 -5.06 13.95 -8.80
C LEU A 41 -4.47 12.54 -8.59
N LYS A 42 -3.91 11.88 -9.62
CA LYS A 42 -3.26 10.56 -9.50
C LYS A 42 -2.09 10.52 -8.49
N GLU A 43 -1.51 11.66 -8.15
CA GLU A 43 -0.35 11.78 -7.24
C GLU A 43 -0.81 11.85 -5.77
N HIS A 44 -2.12 11.88 -5.53
CA HIS A 44 -2.74 11.96 -4.21
C HIS A 44 -3.93 11.01 -4.03
N TYR A 45 -4.62 10.63 -5.10
CA TYR A 45 -5.87 9.88 -5.08
C TYR A 45 -5.88 8.71 -6.07
N ALA A 46 -6.52 7.61 -5.68
CA ALA A 46 -6.76 6.46 -6.53
C ALA A 46 -8.12 5.83 -6.19
N GLU A 47 -8.77 5.19 -7.17
CA GLU A 47 -10.07 4.55 -6.99
C GLU A 47 -9.92 3.02 -6.98
N HIS A 48 -10.46 2.37 -5.93
CA HIS A 48 -10.61 0.92 -5.89
C HIS A 48 -12.03 0.54 -6.34
N PRO A 49 -12.22 -0.24 -7.43
CA PRO A 49 -13.55 -0.45 -8.05
C PRO A 49 -14.62 -1.06 -7.13
N SER A 50 -14.21 -1.82 -6.10
CA SER A 50 -15.12 -2.40 -5.08
C SER A 50 -15.26 -1.61 -3.77
N PHE A 51 -14.40 -0.60 -3.52
CA PHE A 51 -14.27 0.02 -2.19
C PHE A 51 -14.32 1.56 -2.19
N GLY A 52 -14.22 2.22 -3.34
CA GLY A 52 -14.25 3.67 -3.46
C GLY A 52 -12.86 4.31 -3.49
N THR A 53 -12.80 5.61 -3.21
CA THR A 53 -11.58 6.42 -3.29
C THR A 53 -10.65 6.21 -2.10
N TYR A 54 -9.34 6.24 -2.37
CA TYR A 54 -8.25 6.24 -1.41
C TYR A 54 -7.39 7.49 -1.62
N GLU A 55 -6.79 7.99 -0.54
CA GLU A 55 -5.84 9.10 -0.50
C GLU A 55 -4.46 8.62 -0.04
N TRP A 56 -3.38 9.08 -0.67
CA TRP A 56 -2.02 8.75 -0.28
C TRP A 56 -1.56 9.61 0.90
N ILE A 57 -1.41 9.00 2.07
CA ILE A 57 -1.04 9.72 3.32
C ILE A 57 0.47 9.73 3.61
N GLY A 58 1.31 9.49 2.60
CA GLY A 58 2.78 9.51 2.71
C GLY A 58 3.42 8.16 2.99
N THR A 59 2.69 7.20 3.58
CA THR A 59 3.19 5.84 3.87
C THR A 59 2.40 4.74 3.16
N HIS A 60 1.07 4.88 3.09
CA HIS A 60 0.16 3.95 2.45
C HIS A 60 -1.05 4.70 1.88
N TRP A 61 -1.88 3.98 1.13
CA TRP A 61 -3.18 4.45 0.65
C TRP A 61 -4.24 4.29 1.74
N SER A 62 -4.75 5.39 2.29
CA SER A 62 -5.83 5.39 3.27
C SER A 62 -7.19 5.50 2.56
N ARG A 63 -8.18 4.71 2.97
CA ARG A 63 -9.53 4.77 2.39
C ARG A 63 -10.26 6.03 2.85
N MET A 64 -10.95 6.72 1.93
CA MET A 64 -11.78 7.88 2.27
C MET A 64 -13.21 7.43 2.60
N GLU A 65 -13.76 7.90 3.73
CA GLU A 65 -15.14 7.58 4.16
C GLU A 65 -16.20 8.55 3.61
N ASP A 66 -15.76 9.66 3.00
CA ASP A 66 -16.65 10.67 2.42
C ASP A 66 -17.50 10.09 1.27
N ARG A 67 -18.73 10.58 1.14
CA ARG A 67 -19.67 10.09 0.11
C ARG A 67 -19.19 10.35 -1.33
N ASN A 68 -18.55 11.51 -1.55
CA ASN A 68 -18.06 11.96 -2.87
C ASN A 68 -16.65 12.57 -2.70
N PRO A 69 -15.59 11.80 -2.36
CA PRO A 69 -14.33 12.36 -1.87
C PRO A 69 -13.65 13.31 -2.86
N LEU A 70 -13.64 12.94 -4.14
CA LEU A 70 -13.01 13.70 -5.22
C LEU A 70 -13.68 15.04 -5.53
N MET A 71 -14.93 15.28 -5.09
CA MET A 71 -15.64 16.53 -5.42
C MET A 71 -14.95 17.77 -4.88
N ARG A 72 -14.36 17.70 -3.68
CA ARG A 72 -13.62 18.82 -3.07
C ARG A 72 -12.36 19.20 -3.87
N PRO A 73 -11.40 18.28 -4.13
CA PRO A 73 -10.22 18.63 -4.93
C PRO A 73 -10.56 18.96 -6.39
N ILE A 74 -11.63 18.39 -6.98
CA ILE A 74 -12.13 18.83 -8.30
C ILE A 74 -12.56 20.31 -8.25
N HIS A 75 -13.32 20.72 -7.22
CA HIS A 75 -13.69 22.13 -7.06
C HIS A 75 -12.45 23.04 -6.94
N GLN A 76 -11.45 22.65 -6.13
CA GLN A 76 -10.21 23.42 -5.99
C GLN A 76 -9.48 23.60 -7.33
N LEU A 77 -9.30 22.52 -8.11
CA LEU A 77 -8.70 22.61 -9.45
C LEU A 77 -9.52 23.46 -10.43
N MET A 78 -10.86 23.44 -10.35
CA MET A 78 -11.68 24.33 -11.19
C MET A 78 -11.57 25.80 -10.80
N ASP A 79 -11.33 26.09 -9.53
CA ASP A 79 -11.14 27.45 -9.03
C ASP A 79 -9.72 27.97 -9.35
N GLU A 80 -8.69 27.12 -9.21
CA GLU A 80 -7.30 27.41 -9.62
C GLU A 80 -7.13 27.64 -11.14
N HIS A 81 -7.99 27.04 -11.95
CA HIS A 81 -8.02 27.21 -13.41
C HIS A 81 -9.09 28.20 -13.91
N ASP A 82 -9.59 29.11 -13.05
CA ASP A 82 -10.52 30.20 -13.41
C ASP A 82 -11.81 29.76 -14.12
N PHE A 83 -12.26 28.51 -13.98
CA PHE A 83 -13.54 28.09 -14.58
C PHE A 83 -14.70 28.83 -13.88
N HIS A 84 -15.71 29.28 -14.62
CA HIS A 84 -16.90 29.91 -14.04
C HIS A 84 -18.12 28.97 -14.03
N THR A 85 -18.16 27.97 -14.92
CA THR A 85 -19.29 27.03 -15.03
C THR A 85 -19.22 25.90 -13.98
N ARG A 86 -20.28 25.72 -13.17
CA ARG A 86 -20.41 24.67 -12.13
C ARG A 86 -21.75 23.89 -12.17
N GLY A 87 -22.39 23.76 -13.33
CA GLY A 87 -23.68 23.05 -13.45
C GLY A 87 -23.58 21.58 -13.03
N ASN A 88 -24.48 21.09 -12.16
CA ASN A 88 -24.36 19.78 -11.50
C ASN A 88 -24.10 18.60 -12.47
N GLY A 89 -24.76 18.56 -13.63
CA GLY A 89 -24.52 17.52 -14.64
C GLY A 89 -23.10 17.54 -15.24
N ARG A 90 -22.51 18.74 -15.41
CA ARG A 90 -21.11 18.93 -15.84
C ARG A 90 -20.14 18.50 -14.74
N MET A 91 -20.44 18.83 -13.48
CA MET A 91 -19.64 18.39 -12.32
C MET A 91 -19.60 16.86 -12.22
N ASN A 92 -20.76 16.20 -12.23
CA ASN A 92 -20.84 14.74 -12.21
C ASN A 92 -20.09 14.12 -13.40
N SER A 93 -20.28 14.65 -14.61
CA SER A 93 -19.58 14.11 -15.80
C SER A 93 -18.05 14.31 -15.76
N ILE A 94 -17.55 15.35 -15.08
CA ILE A 94 -16.11 15.53 -14.81
C ILE A 94 -15.65 14.51 -13.77
N HIS A 95 -16.39 14.39 -12.65
CA HIS A 95 -16.13 13.42 -11.58
C HIS A 95 -16.03 11.99 -12.11
N ASP A 96 -17.07 11.50 -12.80
CA ASP A 96 -17.16 10.12 -13.28
C ASP A 96 -16.01 9.76 -14.25
N GLN A 97 -15.54 10.72 -15.05
CA GLN A 97 -14.37 10.53 -15.92
C GLN A 97 -13.04 10.60 -15.16
N ILE A 98 -12.92 11.43 -14.13
CA ILE A 98 -11.75 11.44 -13.25
C ILE A 98 -11.66 10.13 -12.47
N THR A 99 -12.74 9.67 -11.84
CA THR A 99 -12.83 8.36 -11.18
C THR A 99 -12.37 7.23 -12.11
N ALA A 100 -12.81 7.23 -13.37
CA ALA A 100 -12.38 6.24 -14.38
C ALA A 100 -10.90 6.36 -14.80
N TYR A 101 -10.26 7.53 -14.65
CA TYR A 101 -8.81 7.69 -14.83
C TYR A 101 -7.98 7.34 -13.59
N LEU A 102 -8.60 7.39 -12.40
CA LEU A 102 -7.98 7.04 -11.12
C LEU A 102 -8.19 5.57 -10.73
N GLU A 103 -9.02 4.81 -11.45
CA GLU A 103 -9.24 3.39 -11.21
C GLU A 103 -7.95 2.59 -11.37
N THR A 104 -7.49 1.96 -10.28
CA THR A 104 -6.49 0.90 -10.33
C THR A 104 -7.06 -0.41 -9.82
N ARG A 105 -6.56 -1.51 -10.39
CA ARG A 105 -6.95 -2.90 -10.08
C ARG A 105 -5.83 -3.69 -9.43
N LYS A 106 -4.68 -3.05 -9.22
CA LYS A 106 -3.55 -3.59 -8.48
C LYS A 106 -3.51 -2.87 -7.14
N TRP A 107 -3.77 -3.64 -6.09
CA TRP A 107 -3.82 -3.23 -4.70
C TRP A 107 -3.17 -4.34 -3.87
N ASP A 108 -2.59 -3.96 -2.73
CA ASP A 108 -2.04 -4.88 -1.72
C ASP A 108 -1.16 -5.98 -2.31
N ASN A 109 -0.01 -5.58 -2.86
CA ASN A 109 0.99 -6.52 -3.39
C ASN A 109 1.41 -7.52 -2.27
N PRO A 110 1.12 -8.84 -2.42
CA PRO A 110 1.29 -9.80 -1.34
C PRO A 110 2.74 -10.01 -0.90
N ASN A 111 3.70 -9.51 -1.67
CA ASN A 111 5.13 -9.59 -1.38
C ASN A 111 5.68 -8.34 -0.66
N LEU A 112 4.88 -7.29 -0.45
CA LEU A 112 5.33 -6.04 0.17
C LEU A 112 4.55 -5.75 1.47
N VAL A 113 5.24 -5.23 2.48
CA VAL A 113 4.65 -4.90 3.80
C VAL A 113 5.17 -3.56 4.30
N THR A 114 4.29 -2.59 4.51
CA THR A 114 4.66 -1.26 5.02
C THR A 114 4.86 -1.27 6.54
N PHE A 115 6.00 -0.74 7.00
CA PHE A 115 6.33 -0.47 8.40
C PHE A 115 6.61 1.04 8.59
N ALA A 116 6.67 1.52 9.83
CA ALA A 116 6.87 2.96 10.11
C ALA A 116 8.22 3.53 9.60
N ASN A 117 9.18 2.69 9.22
CA ASN A 117 10.50 3.05 8.70
C ASN A 117 10.75 2.68 7.23
N GLY A 118 9.81 2.03 6.53
CA GLY A 118 9.95 1.69 5.11
C GLY A 118 9.03 0.57 4.63
N THR A 119 9.06 0.27 3.32
CA THR A 119 8.38 -0.90 2.74
C THR A 119 9.31 -2.12 2.76
N PHE A 120 8.94 -3.19 3.44
CA PHE A 120 9.70 -4.45 3.46
C PHE A 120 9.26 -5.37 2.31
N ASP A 121 10.21 -5.87 1.52
CA ASP A 121 9.97 -6.86 0.48
C ASP A 121 10.25 -8.28 1.00
N LEU A 122 9.20 -9.10 1.02
CA LEU A 122 9.22 -10.51 1.42
C LEU A 122 9.95 -11.40 0.41
N THR A 123 10.17 -10.93 -0.82
CA THR A 123 10.88 -11.65 -1.90
C THR A 123 12.40 -11.60 -1.71
N THR A 124 12.94 -10.39 -1.50
CA THR A 124 14.38 -10.18 -1.22
C THR A 124 14.74 -10.27 0.26
N ASN A 125 13.73 -10.25 1.15
CA ASN A 125 13.88 -10.15 2.61
C ASN A 125 14.70 -8.89 3.01
N GLN A 126 14.34 -7.74 2.45
CA GLN A 126 15.00 -6.45 2.68
C GLN A 126 13.99 -5.33 2.96
N LEU A 127 14.37 -4.40 3.84
CA LEU A 127 13.64 -3.15 4.04
C LEU A 127 14.08 -2.12 3.00
N LEU A 128 13.16 -1.70 2.14
CA LEU A 128 13.36 -0.59 1.22
C LEU A 128 13.18 0.74 1.96
N PRO A 129 14.06 1.73 1.75
CA PRO A 129 14.00 3.00 2.47
C PRO A 129 12.82 3.87 1.99
N GLY A 130 11.92 4.23 2.91
CA GLY A 130 10.71 5.00 2.60
C GLY A 130 9.61 4.17 1.94
N HIS A 131 8.71 4.86 1.24
CA HIS A 131 7.46 4.30 0.72
C HIS A 131 7.17 4.78 -0.70
N SER A 132 6.55 3.95 -1.53
CA SER A 132 6.10 4.35 -2.86
C SER A 132 4.60 4.17 -3.04
N GLN A 133 3.97 5.18 -3.66
CA GLN A 133 2.60 5.10 -4.17
C GLN A 133 2.38 3.88 -5.08
N THR A 134 3.42 3.49 -5.83
CA THR A 134 3.39 2.36 -6.78
C THR A 134 3.31 0.99 -6.13
N ASP A 135 3.49 0.90 -4.81
CA ASP A 135 3.40 -0.35 -4.06
C ASP A 135 1.93 -0.75 -3.84
N TRP A 136 1.01 0.22 -3.94
CA TRP A 136 -0.45 0.08 -3.81
C TRP A 136 -0.94 -0.58 -2.51
N LEU A 137 -0.14 -0.46 -1.45
CA LEU A 137 -0.46 -0.97 -0.11
C LEU A 137 -1.49 -0.09 0.59
N THR A 138 -2.53 -0.69 1.16
CA THR A 138 -3.64 -0.02 1.86
C THR A 138 -3.48 0.00 3.39
N PHE A 139 -2.36 -0.52 3.90
CA PHE A 139 -2.08 -0.62 5.33
C PHE A 139 -0.60 -0.35 5.65
N CYS A 140 -0.34 0.11 6.88
CA CYS A 140 1.02 0.25 7.42
C CYS A 140 1.05 -0.12 8.91
N PHE A 141 2.05 -0.91 9.30
CA PHE A 141 2.30 -1.18 10.71
C PHE A 141 2.84 0.10 11.41
N PRO A 142 2.32 0.46 12.60
CA PRO A 142 2.70 1.68 13.32
C PRO A 142 4.04 1.55 14.07
N PHE A 143 4.87 0.58 13.70
CA PHE A 143 6.15 0.28 14.32
C PHE A 143 7.20 -0.04 13.24
N ASN A 144 8.47 0.06 13.61
CA ASN A 144 9.60 -0.17 12.70
C ASN A 144 9.80 -1.66 12.39
N ASN A 145 10.30 -1.97 11.20
CA ASN A 145 10.99 -3.22 10.95
C ASN A 145 12.43 -3.12 11.48
N GLU A 146 12.75 -3.87 12.52
CA GLU A 146 14.08 -3.91 13.16
C GLU A 146 14.51 -5.39 13.30
N PRO A 147 15.29 -5.96 12.35
CA PRO A 147 15.63 -7.38 12.33
C PRO A 147 16.41 -7.88 13.56
N GLU A 148 17.20 -6.99 14.16
CA GLU A 148 18.03 -7.27 15.35
C GLU A 148 17.32 -6.89 16.67
N ALA A 149 16.01 -6.63 16.65
CA ALA A 149 15.26 -6.24 17.85
C ALA A 149 15.14 -7.41 18.85
N GLU A 150 15.78 -7.27 20.01
CA GLU A 150 15.57 -8.18 21.12
C GLU A 150 14.20 -7.96 21.78
N CYS A 151 13.57 -9.04 22.25
CA CYS A 151 12.34 -8.98 23.04
C CYS A 151 12.53 -9.68 24.41
N PRO A 152 13.20 -9.03 25.38
CA PRO A 152 13.57 -9.69 26.64
C PRO A 152 12.37 -10.18 27.46
N GLN A 153 11.25 -9.46 27.45
CA GLN A 153 10.02 -9.84 28.15
C GLN A 153 9.39 -11.11 27.59
N TRP A 154 9.50 -11.34 26.27
CA TRP A 154 9.00 -12.56 25.62
C TRP A 154 9.91 -13.75 25.89
N LEU A 155 11.23 -13.55 25.88
CA LEU A 155 12.19 -14.58 26.26
C LEU A 155 12.00 -15.00 27.72
N ASP A 156 11.96 -14.04 28.64
CA ASP A 156 11.69 -14.23 30.08
C ASP A 156 10.37 -14.97 30.33
N PHE A 157 9.31 -14.66 29.56
CA PHE A 157 8.03 -15.38 29.61
C PHE A 157 8.16 -16.86 29.19
N ILE A 158 8.80 -17.16 28.05
CA ILE A 158 8.96 -18.56 27.60
C ILE A 158 9.86 -19.31 28.60
N GLU A 159 10.98 -18.72 29.01
CA GLU A 159 11.96 -19.34 29.90
C GLU A 159 11.39 -19.66 31.30
N LYS A 160 10.50 -18.81 31.82
CA LYS A 160 9.75 -19.09 33.06
C LYS A 160 8.60 -20.08 32.90
N THR A 161 8.03 -20.18 31.69
CA THR A 161 6.91 -21.11 31.41
C THR A 161 7.40 -22.54 31.19
N TYR A 162 8.58 -22.70 30.58
CA TYR A 162 9.13 -24.00 30.17
C TYR A 162 10.42 -24.31 30.93
N THR A 163 10.27 -24.62 32.22
CA THR A 163 11.37 -25.03 33.11
C THR A 163 11.47 -26.55 33.27
N LYS A 164 12.67 -27.03 33.56
CA LYS A 164 12.95 -28.41 34.00
C LYS A 164 12.55 -28.62 35.46
N ALA A 165 12.66 -29.86 35.93
CA ALA A 165 12.39 -30.24 37.33
C ALA A 165 13.33 -29.57 38.37
N ASP A 166 14.44 -28.96 37.95
CA ASP A 166 15.34 -28.17 38.80
C ASP A 166 14.99 -26.67 38.84
N GLY A 167 13.95 -26.24 38.11
CA GLY A 167 13.53 -24.84 38.01
C GLY A 167 14.34 -24.00 37.01
N THR A 168 15.32 -24.58 36.30
CA THR A 168 16.04 -23.90 35.21
C THR A 168 15.23 -23.96 33.90
N PRO A 169 15.31 -22.95 33.01
CA PRO A 169 14.67 -23.02 31.69
C PRO A 169 15.15 -24.22 30.87
N ASP A 170 14.27 -24.81 30.06
CA ASP A 170 14.68 -25.83 29.09
C ASP A 170 15.00 -25.22 27.71
N PRO A 171 16.29 -25.09 27.35
CA PRO A 171 16.69 -24.49 26.08
C PRO A 171 16.27 -25.34 24.87
N ALA A 172 15.94 -26.63 25.02
CA ALA A 172 15.38 -27.41 23.91
C ALA A 172 13.96 -26.95 23.60
N VAL A 173 13.10 -26.91 24.63
CA VAL A 173 11.68 -26.51 24.49
C VAL A 173 11.55 -25.04 24.08
N VAL A 174 12.32 -24.14 24.71
CA VAL A 174 12.37 -22.71 24.38
C VAL A 174 12.73 -22.50 22.90
N ASN A 175 13.74 -23.21 22.38
CA ASN A 175 14.16 -23.05 20.98
C ASN A 175 13.20 -23.70 19.98
N VAL A 176 12.57 -24.84 20.31
CA VAL A 176 11.51 -25.44 19.47
C VAL A 176 10.31 -24.49 19.35
N LEU A 177 9.87 -23.87 20.44
CA LEU A 177 8.79 -22.88 20.41
C LEU A 177 9.16 -21.64 19.61
N ARG A 178 10.37 -21.08 19.80
CA ARG A 178 10.86 -19.94 19.00
C ARG A 178 10.93 -20.29 17.50
N ALA A 179 11.32 -21.51 17.15
CA ALA A 179 11.32 -21.99 15.77
C ALA A 179 9.89 -22.14 15.21
N ALA A 180 8.95 -22.68 15.98
CA ALA A 180 7.54 -22.82 15.58
C ALA A 180 6.84 -21.46 15.38
N PHE A 181 7.07 -20.50 16.27
CA PHE A 181 6.58 -19.12 16.09
C PHE A 181 7.18 -18.48 14.83
N ARG A 182 8.51 -18.56 14.63
CA ARG A 182 9.18 -18.05 13.43
C ARG A 182 8.60 -18.68 12.15
N TRP A 183 8.43 -20.01 12.13
CA TRP A 183 7.83 -20.74 11.01
C TRP A 183 6.38 -20.33 10.70
N THR A 184 5.61 -19.95 11.73
CA THR A 184 4.22 -19.51 11.57
C THR A 184 4.10 -18.11 10.95
N ILE A 185 5.07 -17.22 11.21
CA ILE A 185 5.01 -15.80 10.80
C ILE A 185 5.94 -15.42 9.64
N CYS A 186 6.98 -16.21 9.34
CA CYS A 186 7.88 -15.92 8.22
C CYS A 186 7.27 -16.32 6.86
N PRO A 187 7.55 -15.55 5.79
CA PRO A 187 7.27 -15.96 4.41
C PRO A 187 7.94 -17.28 4.07
N LYS A 188 7.32 -18.04 3.17
CA LYS A 188 7.72 -19.39 2.77
C LYS A 188 8.02 -19.36 1.26
N PRO A 189 9.26 -19.62 0.82
CA PRO A 189 9.58 -19.77 -0.60
C PRO A 189 8.62 -20.75 -1.30
N VAL A 190 7.91 -20.29 -2.32
CA VAL A 190 6.84 -21.04 -2.99
C VAL A 190 7.38 -22.25 -3.77
N ASP A 191 8.64 -22.18 -4.19
CA ASP A 191 9.25 -23.09 -5.15
C ASP A 191 9.95 -24.31 -4.52
N ALA A 192 9.91 -24.44 -3.19
CA ALA A 192 10.62 -25.46 -2.43
C ALA A 192 9.67 -26.24 -1.51
N ALA A 193 9.65 -27.57 -1.62
CA ALA A 193 9.01 -28.43 -0.62
C ALA A 193 9.87 -28.46 0.65
N PHE A 194 9.29 -28.19 1.81
CA PHE A 194 10.07 -28.00 3.04
C PHE A 194 10.26 -29.30 3.82
N PRO A 195 11.48 -29.60 4.34
CA PRO A 195 11.76 -30.83 5.08
C PRO A 195 10.89 -31.09 6.32
N TYR A 196 10.22 -30.06 6.84
CA TYR A 196 9.36 -30.16 8.03
C TYR A 196 7.85 -30.20 7.69
N GLU A 197 7.41 -30.01 6.44
CA GLU A 197 5.99 -30.16 6.07
C GLU A 197 5.50 -31.59 6.32
N VAL A 198 6.43 -32.56 6.32
CA VAL A 198 6.25 -33.95 6.75
C VAL A 198 6.17 -34.10 8.30
N ALA A 199 6.68 -33.14 9.06
CA ALA A 199 6.83 -33.20 10.53
C ALA A 199 5.77 -32.39 11.29
N PHE A 200 5.10 -31.43 10.65
CA PHE A 200 4.03 -30.61 11.24
C PHE A 200 2.68 -30.78 10.50
N ASP A 201 2.44 -31.94 9.88
CA ASP A 201 1.13 -32.27 9.30
C ASP A 201 0.09 -32.58 10.38
N VAL A 202 -0.43 -31.51 10.98
CA VAL A 202 -1.62 -31.52 11.87
C VAL A 202 -2.92 -31.50 11.03
N GLY A 203 -2.82 -31.37 9.70
CA GLY A 203 -3.92 -31.29 8.73
C GLY A 203 -4.13 -32.58 7.94
N GLY A 204 -3.82 -33.73 8.55
CA GLY A 204 -3.56 -35.00 7.89
C GLY A 204 -4.54 -35.42 6.78
N LEU A 205 -3.98 -35.73 5.60
CA LEU A 205 -4.75 -36.12 4.42
C LEU A 205 -4.64 -37.62 4.08
N VAL A 206 -5.78 -38.30 4.25
CA VAL A 206 -6.29 -39.36 3.38
C VAL A 206 -5.30 -40.50 3.03
N ASN A 207 -5.12 -41.41 3.98
CA ASN A 207 -5.54 -42.80 3.77
C ASN A 207 -5.75 -43.53 5.11
N HIS A 208 -6.85 -44.28 5.22
CA HIS A 208 -7.04 -45.21 6.34
C HIS A 208 -6.14 -46.42 6.15
N GLU A 209 -5.27 -46.71 7.14
CA GLU A 209 -5.19 -48.04 7.80
C GLU A 209 -4.08 -48.14 8.85
N GLN A 210 -3.01 -47.32 8.77
CA GLN A 210 -1.90 -47.35 9.72
C GLN A 210 -1.74 -46.02 10.46
N ARG A 211 -1.93 -46.04 11.78
CA ARG A 211 -1.55 -44.93 12.68
C ARG A 211 -0.12 -45.17 13.19
N PRO A 212 0.79 -44.20 13.10
CA PRO A 212 2.04 -44.23 13.85
C PRO A 212 1.78 -44.35 15.35
N THR A 213 2.69 -45.00 16.05
CA THR A 213 2.68 -45.26 17.50
C THR A 213 3.74 -44.41 18.19
N ALA A 214 3.64 -44.27 19.52
CA ALA A 214 4.57 -43.41 20.28
C ALA A 214 6.06 -43.78 20.09
N SER A 215 6.38 -45.07 19.90
CA SER A 215 7.73 -45.55 19.63
C SER A 215 8.30 -45.08 18.29
N ASP A 216 7.45 -44.79 17.29
CA ASP A 216 7.89 -44.22 16.02
C ASP A 216 8.39 -42.76 16.22
N PHE A 217 7.98 -42.12 17.33
CA PHE A 217 8.38 -40.78 17.73
C PHE A 217 9.55 -40.73 18.75
N GLU A 218 10.29 -41.83 18.99
CA GLU A 218 11.49 -41.79 19.85
C GLU A 218 12.81 -41.60 19.05
N GLY A 219 12.81 -41.83 17.73
CA GLY A 219 14.00 -41.68 16.87
C GLY A 219 14.16 -40.34 16.16
N TRP A 220 13.07 -39.61 15.93
CA TRP A 220 13.07 -38.37 15.15
C TRP A 220 13.66 -37.18 15.93
N GLU A 221 13.48 -37.07 17.24
CA GLU A 221 14.01 -35.93 18.03
C GLU A 221 15.53 -35.81 17.91
N ALA A 222 16.24 -36.93 18.06
CA ALA A 222 17.69 -37.00 17.87
C ALA A 222 18.13 -36.67 16.43
N THR A 223 17.24 -36.84 15.45
CA THR A 223 17.46 -36.50 14.03
C THR A 223 17.19 -35.02 13.78
N LEU A 224 16.13 -34.46 14.38
CA LEU A 224 15.77 -33.04 14.33
C LEU A 224 16.86 -32.19 15.01
N ILE A 225 17.32 -32.60 16.19
CA ILE A 225 18.42 -31.96 16.92
C ILE A 225 19.71 -32.00 16.08
N LYS A 226 20.05 -33.13 15.43
CA LYS A 226 21.21 -33.21 14.53
C LYS A 226 21.07 -32.33 13.28
N ALA A 227 19.87 -32.22 12.70
CA ALA A 227 19.63 -31.36 11.55
C ALA A 227 19.76 -29.87 11.92
N LEU A 228 19.20 -29.47 13.06
CA LEU A 228 19.33 -28.11 13.61
C LEU A 228 20.79 -27.80 13.96
N GLN A 229 21.51 -28.70 14.64
CA GLN A 229 22.94 -28.56 14.93
C GLN A 229 23.80 -28.46 13.65
N LYS A 230 23.48 -29.24 12.61
CA LYS A 230 24.19 -29.17 11.32
C LYS A 230 24.00 -27.82 10.63
N ASN A 231 22.80 -27.25 10.69
CA ASN A 231 22.51 -25.94 10.10
C ASN A 231 23.08 -24.78 10.93
N LEU A 232 23.08 -24.88 12.27
CA LEU A 232 23.71 -23.90 13.16
C LEU A 232 25.24 -23.89 13.02
N ASN A 233 25.88 -25.05 12.89
CA ASN A 233 27.32 -25.17 12.65
C ASN A 233 27.73 -24.87 11.19
N GLY A 234 26.77 -24.65 10.29
CA GLY A 234 27.02 -24.33 8.88
C GLY A 234 27.51 -22.90 8.62
N GLY A 235 27.41 -22.00 9.61
CA GLY A 235 27.86 -20.61 9.52
C GLY A 235 29.36 -20.39 9.80
N GLY A 236 30.19 -21.44 9.76
CA GLY A 236 31.60 -21.40 10.18
C GLY A 236 32.60 -21.62 9.06
N VAL A 237 33.20 -20.52 8.57
CA VAL A 237 34.46 -20.46 7.80
C VAL A 237 34.47 -21.12 6.40
N ASN A 238 34.22 -20.31 5.37
CA ASN A 238 35.28 -19.70 4.54
C ASN A 238 34.77 -18.41 3.88
#